data_AF-A0A8J2KQT5-F1
#
_entry.id   AF-A0A8J2KQT5-F1
#
_cell.length_a   1.000
_cell.length_b   1.000
_cell.length_c   1.000
_cell.angle_alpha   90.00
_cell.angle_beta   90.00
_cell.angle_gamma   90.00
#
_symmetry.space_group_name_H-M   'P 1'
#
loop_
_entity.id
_entity.type
_entity.pdbx_description
1 polymer ?
#
loop_
_entity_poly.entity_id
_entity_poly.type
_entity_poly.pdbx_seq_one_letter_code
_entity_poly.pdbx_strand_id
1 'polypeptide(L)'
;MKRLGHNKFYIQGGDWGAAIGATMSKVYPQHVVAFHSNMCLSQHPRSTLKTVVGSIFPSLFYTPEEAERFLPFSNYFMWFLRESGYMHLQATKPDTLGVGLSQSPIGLAAYLLEKFSGWTNPSFYEKEDGGLNVKFQLDELLDNIMVYWVTNSITTSVRFYSENLSSRQRAYGLDKVA
;
A
#
# COMPACT_ATOMS: atom_id res chain seq x y z
N MET A 1 4.42 15.77 15.77
CA MET A 1 4.37 17.22 15.47
C MET A 1 4.32 18.10 16.70
N LYS A 2 3.32 17.98 17.61
CA LYS A 2 3.26 18.80 18.84
C LYS A 2 4.54 18.81 19.67
N ARG A 3 5.16 17.65 19.91
CA ARG A 3 6.44 17.53 20.65
C ARG A 3 7.60 18.31 20.01
N LEU A 4 7.56 18.51 18.69
CA LEU A 4 8.56 19.28 17.94
C LEU A 4 8.20 20.78 17.86
N GLY A 5 7.09 21.22 18.45
CA GLY A 5 6.63 22.62 18.44
C GLY A 5 5.82 23.04 17.21
N HIS A 6 5.49 22.12 16.30
CA HIS A 6 4.73 22.45 15.10
C HIS A 6 3.21 22.37 15.32
N ASN A 7 2.54 23.52 15.30
CA ASN A 7 1.08 23.64 15.43
C ASN A 7 0.32 23.56 14.09
N LYS A 8 1.00 23.85 12.98
CA LYS A 8 0.49 23.76 11.61
C LYS A 8 1.54 23.04 10.76
N PHE A 9 1.15 22.06 9.96
CA PHE A 9 2.09 21.28 9.14
C PHE A 9 1.42 20.68 7.91
N TYR A 10 2.24 20.32 6.93
CA TYR A 10 1.84 19.57 5.75
C TYR A 10 2.07 18.08 5.97
N ILE A 11 1.35 17.23 5.24
CA ILE A 11 1.57 15.79 5.20
C ILE A 11 1.77 15.36 3.75
N GLN A 12 2.74 14.49 3.51
CA GLN A 12 2.87 13.76 2.26
C GLN A 12 2.94 12.25 2.54
N GLY A 13 2.30 11.42 1.72
CA GLY A 13 2.41 9.98 1.88
C GLY A 13 1.93 9.16 0.69
N GLY A 14 2.54 7.99 0.51
CA GLY A 14 2.07 6.87 -0.30
C GLY A 14 1.86 5.65 0.59
N ASP A 15 1.32 4.56 0.04
CA ASP A 15 1.04 3.31 0.78
C ASP A 15 0.34 3.57 2.14
N TRP A 16 0.79 2.96 3.24
CA TRP A 16 0.25 3.24 4.57
C TRP A 16 0.37 4.71 4.99
N GLY A 17 1.39 5.43 4.51
CA GLY A 17 1.55 6.86 4.74
C GLY A 17 0.39 7.68 4.15
N ALA A 18 -0.19 7.25 3.03
CA ALA A 18 -1.39 7.89 2.47
C ALA A 18 -2.62 7.67 3.38
N ALA A 19 -2.81 6.44 3.87
CA ALA A 19 -3.92 6.12 4.77
C ALA A 19 -3.80 6.85 6.13
N ILE A 20 -2.60 6.87 6.70
CA ILE A 20 -2.30 7.60 7.95
C ILE A 20 -2.47 9.10 7.73
N GLY A 21 -1.94 9.65 6.63
CA GLY A 21 -2.04 11.07 6.31
C GLY A 21 -3.48 11.54 6.09
N ALA A 22 -4.29 10.76 5.40
CA ALA A 22 -5.72 11.01 5.26
C ALA A 22 -6.43 11.00 6.62
N THR A 23 -6.13 10.01 7.47
CA THR A 23 -6.71 9.91 8.82
C THR A 23 -6.30 11.10 9.69
N MET A 24 -5.02 11.47 9.69
CA MET A 24 -4.52 12.63 10.44
C MET A 24 -5.19 13.94 9.98
N SER A 25 -5.38 14.10 8.66
CA SER A 25 -6.07 15.26 8.09
C SER A 25 -7.52 15.37 8.56
N LYS A 26 -8.20 14.23 8.74
CA LYS A 26 -9.57 14.17 9.24
C LYS A 26 -9.68 14.39 10.74
N VAL A 27 -8.78 13.80 11.53
CA VAL A 27 -8.83 13.85 13.01
C VAL A 27 -8.30 15.18 13.54
N TYR A 28 -7.36 15.82 12.82
CA TYR A 28 -6.72 17.07 13.25
C TYR A 28 -6.72 18.15 12.14
N PRO A 29 -7.88 18.50 11.54
CA PRO A 29 -7.96 19.44 10.42
C PRO A 29 -7.46 20.85 10.80
N GLN A 30 -7.54 21.22 12.07
CA GLN A 30 -7.02 22.48 12.59
C GLN A 30 -5.48 22.53 12.59
N HIS A 31 -4.78 21.40 12.47
CA HIS A 31 -3.32 21.33 12.47
C HIS A 31 -2.73 20.97 11.11
N VAL A 32 -3.47 20.20 10.29
CA VAL A 32 -3.02 19.82 8.95
C VAL A 32 -3.40 20.89 7.94
N VAL A 33 -2.41 21.56 7.36
CA VAL A 33 -2.61 22.65 6.39
C VAL A 33 -2.98 22.11 5.01
N ALA A 34 -2.25 21.09 4.54
CA ALA A 34 -2.59 20.35 3.33
C ALA A 34 -2.02 18.93 3.40
N PHE A 35 -2.63 18.05 2.60
CA PHE A 35 -2.21 16.66 2.45
C PHE A 35 -1.97 16.35 0.97
N HIS A 36 -0.77 15.88 0.65
CA HIS A 36 -0.39 15.41 -0.68
C HIS A 36 -0.27 13.88 -0.67
N SER A 37 -1.08 13.21 -1.49
CA SER A 37 -1.02 11.74 -1.63
C SER A 37 -0.54 11.34 -3.01
N ASN A 38 0.36 10.36 -3.08
CA ASN A 38 0.68 9.65 -4.33
C ASN A 38 0.02 8.27 -4.42
N MET A 39 -0.90 7.94 -3.50
CA MET A 39 -1.68 6.72 -3.51
C MET A 39 -3.09 7.00 -3.00
N CYS A 40 -4.00 7.31 -3.92
CA CYS A 40 -5.37 7.67 -3.60
C CYS A 40 -6.27 6.44 -3.71
N LEU A 41 -6.59 5.82 -2.57
CA LEU A 41 -7.51 4.70 -2.49
C LEU A 41 -8.73 5.05 -1.65
N SER A 42 -9.92 4.63 -2.11
CA SER A 42 -11.16 4.74 -1.35
C SER A 42 -11.82 3.38 -1.23
N GLN A 43 -11.97 2.92 0.01
CA GLN A 43 -12.66 1.67 0.35
C GLN A 43 -14.16 1.89 0.67
N HIS A 44 -14.66 3.11 0.45
CA HIS A 44 -16.04 3.44 0.74
C HIS A 44 -17.00 2.64 -0.18
N PRO A 45 -18.16 2.14 0.32
CA PRO A 45 -19.10 1.37 -0.49
C PRO A 45 -19.56 2.09 -1.77
N ARG A 46 -19.72 3.42 -1.71
CA ARG A 46 -20.03 4.25 -2.89
C ARG A 46 -18.93 4.22 -3.95
N SER A 47 -17.65 4.18 -3.54
CA SER A 47 -16.53 4.07 -4.47
C SER A 47 -16.52 2.69 -5.12
N THR A 48 -16.78 1.62 -4.35
CA THR A 48 -16.94 0.28 -4.91
C THR A 48 -18.09 0.22 -5.91
N LEU A 49 -19.25 0.80 -5.57
CA LEU A 49 -20.40 0.88 -6.48
C LEU A 49 -20.07 1.65 -7.76
N LYS A 50 -19.38 2.79 -7.64
CA LYS A 50 -18.89 3.56 -8.80
C LYS A 50 -17.99 2.70 -9.69
N THR A 51 -17.07 1.93 -9.11
CA THR A 51 -16.18 1.03 -9.85
C THR A 51 -16.98 -0.04 -10.60
N VAL A 52 -17.93 -0.69 -9.95
CA VAL A 52 -18.77 -1.73 -10.59
C VAL A 52 -19.63 -1.15 -11.71
N VAL A 53 -20.37 -0.07 -11.46
CA VAL A 53 -21.24 0.52 -12.50
C VAL A 53 -20.40 1.09 -13.64
N GLY A 54 -19.30 1.78 -13.32
CA GLY A 54 -18.38 2.33 -14.31
C GLY A 54 -17.61 1.26 -15.11
N SER A 55 -17.57 0.00 -14.65
CA SER A 55 -17.03 -1.10 -15.45
C SER A 55 -17.98 -1.55 -16.57
N ILE A 56 -19.28 -1.34 -16.39
CA ILE A 56 -20.34 -1.70 -17.35
C ILE A 56 -20.67 -0.49 -18.24
N PHE A 57 -20.72 0.70 -17.65
CA PHE A 57 -21.04 1.97 -18.31
C PHE A 57 -19.93 3.01 -18.06
N PRO A 58 -18.76 2.91 -18.72
CA PRO A 58 -17.60 3.74 -18.43
C PRO A 58 -17.84 5.24 -18.62
N SER A 59 -18.61 5.60 -19.65
CA SER A 59 -18.92 7.00 -19.99
C SER A 59 -19.70 7.76 -18.91
N LEU A 60 -20.31 7.07 -17.93
CA LEU A 60 -20.99 7.71 -16.81
C LEU A 60 -20.01 8.30 -15.79
N PHE A 61 -18.80 7.77 -15.69
CA PHE A 61 -17.89 8.01 -14.56
C PHE A 61 -16.44 8.28 -14.93
N TYR A 62 -16.04 7.95 -16.16
CA TYR A 62 -14.66 8.01 -16.63
C TYR A 62 -14.56 8.67 -18.00
N THR A 63 -13.50 9.44 -18.20
CA THR A 63 -13.07 9.84 -19.55
C THR A 63 -12.54 8.62 -20.33
N PRO A 64 -12.45 8.68 -21.67
CA PRO A 64 -11.89 7.58 -22.46
C PRO A 64 -10.47 7.18 -22.01
N GLU A 65 -9.61 8.15 -21.68
CA GLU A 65 -8.25 7.90 -21.19
C GLU A 65 -8.23 7.19 -19.84
N GLU A 66 -9.13 7.58 -18.92
CA GLU A 66 -9.26 6.92 -17.61
C GLU A 66 -9.81 5.50 -17.77
N ALA A 67 -10.80 5.31 -18.64
CA ALA A 67 -11.40 4.01 -18.90
C ALA A 67 -10.37 3.00 -19.41
N GLU A 68 -9.44 3.42 -20.27
CA GLU A 68 -8.38 2.57 -20.81
C GLU A 68 -7.43 2.03 -19.73
N ARG A 69 -7.24 2.77 -18.62
CA ARG A 69 -6.37 2.35 -17.51
C ARG A 69 -7.00 1.27 -16.62
N PHE A 70 -8.32 1.21 -16.56
CA PHE A 70 -9.05 0.33 -15.63
C PHE A 70 -9.84 -0.79 -16.31
N LEU A 71 -9.99 -0.74 -17.65
CA LEU A 71 -10.77 -1.71 -18.42
C LEU A 71 -9.89 -2.65 -19.26
N PRO A 72 -10.34 -3.89 -19.46
CA PRO A 72 -11.50 -4.51 -18.83
C PRO A 72 -11.25 -4.74 -17.32
N PHE A 73 -12.28 -4.52 -16.50
CA PHE A 73 -12.17 -4.66 -15.04
C PHE A 73 -11.68 -6.05 -14.60
N SER A 74 -11.93 -7.08 -15.42
CA SER A 74 -11.39 -8.43 -15.21
C SER A 74 -9.86 -8.46 -15.11
N ASN A 75 -9.15 -7.66 -15.90
CA ASN A 75 -7.68 -7.62 -15.87
C ASN A 75 -7.20 -7.03 -14.54
N TYR A 76 -7.83 -5.94 -14.10
CA TYR A 76 -7.53 -5.33 -12.79
C TYR A 76 -7.81 -6.30 -11.65
N PHE A 77 -8.95 -6.99 -11.68
CA PHE A 77 -9.32 -7.96 -10.64
C PHE A 77 -8.35 -9.15 -10.59
N MET A 78 -7.97 -9.70 -11.74
CA MET A 78 -7.00 -10.80 -11.81
C MET A 78 -5.62 -10.38 -11.34
N TRP A 79 -5.17 -9.17 -11.72
CA TRP A 79 -3.94 -8.59 -11.20
C TRP A 79 -4.01 -8.43 -9.68
N PHE A 80 -5.10 -7.87 -9.14
CA PHE A 80 -5.26 -7.69 -7.70
C PHE A 80 -5.23 -9.04 -6.96
N LEU A 81 -5.91 -10.07 -7.47
CA LEU A 81 -5.87 -11.41 -6.88
C LEU A 81 -4.46 -12.00 -6.86
N ARG A 82 -3.72 -11.86 -7.97
CA ARG A 82 -2.33 -12.32 -8.08
C ARG A 82 -1.42 -11.61 -7.08
N GLU A 83 -1.52 -10.28 -6.97
CA GLU A 83 -0.57 -9.46 -6.23
C GLU A 83 -0.90 -9.31 -4.74
N SER A 84 -2.14 -9.60 -4.31
CA SER A 84 -2.60 -9.36 -2.93
C SER A 84 -2.29 -10.48 -1.93
N GLY A 85 -1.62 -11.56 -2.35
CA GLY A 85 -1.30 -12.70 -1.47
C GLY A 85 -0.49 -12.31 -0.24
N TYR A 86 0.49 -11.41 -0.39
CA TYR A 86 1.30 -10.90 0.72
C TYR A 86 0.40 -10.21 1.77
N MET A 87 -0.52 -9.35 1.31
CA MET A 87 -1.42 -8.56 2.15
C MET A 87 -2.37 -9.48 2.93
N HIS A 88 -2.90 -10.53 2.28
CA HIS A 88 -3.76 -11.50 2.96
C HIS A 88 -3.02 -12.21 4.10
N LEU A 89 -1.81 -12.71 3.83
CA LEU A 89 -1.02 -13.43 4.83
C LEU A 89 -0.63 -12.52 6.01
N GLN A 90 -0.19 -11.30 5.72
CA GLN A 90 0.17 -10.31 6.74
C GLN A 90 -1.03 -9.86 7.58
N ALA A 91 -2.22 -9.73 6.97
CA ALA A 91 -3.44 -9.37 7.69
C ALA A 91 -3.92 -10.46 8.66
N THR A 92 -3.61 -11.73 8.38
CA THR A 92 -4.24 -12.86 9.08
C THR A 92 -3.29 -13.63 9.99
N LYS A 93 -2.01 -13.81 9.60
CA LYS A 93 -0.99 -14.60 10.31
C LYS A 93 0.38 -13.88 10.33
N PRO A 94 0.44 -12.60 10.75
CA PRO A 94 1.67 -11.81 10.70
C PRO A 94 2.83 -12.45 11.48
N ASP A 95 2.55 -12.97 12.68
CA ASP A 95 3.55 -13.61 13.55
C ASP A 95 4.11 -14.90 12.96
N THR A 96 3.28 -15.71 12.30
CA THR A 96 3.73 -16.94 11.63
C THR A 96 4.67 -16.62 10.47
N LEU A 97 4.33 -15.62 9.64
CA LEU A 97 5.19 -15.14 8.57
C LEU A 97 6.50 -14.56 9.13
N GLY A 98 6.40 -13.75 10.17
CA GLY A 98 7.52 -13.05 10.79
C GLY A 98 8.61 -13.98 11.35
N VAL A 99 8.24 -15.15 11.87
CA VAL A 99 9.22 -16.15 12.34
C VAL A 99 10.17 -16.57 11.21
N GLY A 100 9.65 -16.84 10.01
CA GLY A 100 10.48 -17.23 8.87
C GLY A 100 11.37 -16.09 8.36
N LEU A 101 10.78 -14.90 8.17
CA LEU A 101 11.50 -13.75 7.60
C LEU A 101 12.54 -13.16 8.57
N SER A 102 12.33 -13.24 9.88
CA SER A 102 13.29 -12.74 10.88
C SER A 102 14.54 -13.60 11.03
N GLN A 103 14.47 -14.89 10.66
CA GLN A 103 15.58 -15.83 10.82
C GLN A 103 16.36 -16.09 9.52
N SER A 104 15.84 -15.65 8.37
CA SER A 104 16.44 -15.89 7.06
C SER A 104 16.67 -14.57 6.32
N PRO A 105 17.92 -14.09 6.18
CA PRO A 105 18.20 -12.84 5.47
C PRO A 105 17.86 -12.96 3.98
N ILE A 106 18.04 -14.15 3.39
CA ILE A 106 17.64 -14.45 2.01
C ILE A 106 16.11 -14.46 1.88
N GLY A 107 15.41 -15.04 2.85
CA GLY A 107 13.95 -15.06 2.87
C GLY A 107 13.36 -13.65 2.98
N LEU A 108 13.93 -12.81 3.87
CA LEU A 108 13.57 -11.40 4.00
C LEU A 108 13.84 -10.63 2.70
N ALA A 109 15.04 -10.76 2.15
CA ALA A 109 15.44 -10.06 0.93
C ALA A 109 14.52 -10.44 -0.24
N ALA A 110 14.29 -11.74 -0.48
CA ALA A 110 13.40 -12.20 -1.55
C ALA A 110 11.98 -11.65 -1.39
N TYR A 111 11.44 -11.67 -0.16
CA TYR A 111 10.09 -11.21 0.13
C TYR A 111 9.91 -9.70 -0.08
N LEU A 112 10.93 -8.89 0.21
CA LEU A 112 10.88 -7.44 0.03
C LEU A 112 11.24 -7.01 -1.40
N LEU A 113 12.29 -7.59 -2.00
CA LEU A 113 12.76 -7.22 -3.34
C LEU A 113 11.74 -7.51 -4.43
N GLU A 114 10.94 -8.57 -4.28
CA GLU A 114 9.85 -8.88 -5.21
C GLU A 114 8.91 -7.68 -5.38
N LYS A 115 8.67 -6.89 -4.32
CA LYS A 115 7.84 -5.68 -4.39
C LYS A 115 8.51 -4.55 -5.15
N PHE A 116 9.81 -4.37 -4.98
CA PHE A 116 10.58 -3.40 -5.78
C PHE A 116 10.59 -3.75 -7.27
N SER A 117 10.49 -5.03 -7.63
CA SER A 117 10.29 -5.47 -9.01
C SER A 117 8.88 -5.16 -9.50
N GLY A 118 7.88 -5.86 -8.96
CA GLY A 118 6.52 -5.86 -9.49
C GLY A 118 5.78 -4.53 -9.38
N TRP A 119 5.98 -3.80 -8.27
CA TRP A 119 5.31 -2.51 -8.07
C TRP A 119 5.96 -1.36 -8.84
N THR A 120 7.20 -1.55 -9.31
CA THR A 120 7.85 -0.59 -10.21
C THR A 120 7.35 -0.76 -11.64
N ASN A 121 7.34 -1.99 -12.14
CA ASN A 121 6.78 -2.31 -13.45
C ASN A 121 6.42 -3.80 -13.52
N PRO A 122 5.14 -4.15 -13.76
CA PRO A 122 4.71 -5.56 -13.84
C PRO A 122 5.45 -6.40 -14.88
N SER A 123 5.99 -5.79 -15.94
CA SER A 123 6.79 -6.50 -16.95
C SER A 123 8.13 -7.00 -16.42
N PHE A 124 8.58 -6.51 -15.26
CA PHE A 124 9.84 -6.97 -14.66
C PHE A 124 9.78 -8.40 -14.12
N TYR A 125 8.58 -8.94 -13.89
CA TYR A 125 8.40 -10.37 -13.58
C TYR A 125 8.85 -11.30 -14.70
N GLU A 126 8.94 -10.81 -15.93
CA GLU A 126 9.39 -11.60 -17.09
C GLU A 126 10.93 -11.60 -17.25
N LYS A 127 11.63 -10.74 -16.50
CA LYS A 127 13.09 -10.67 -16.52
C LYS A 127 13.67 -11.71 -15.56
N GLU A 128 14.74 -12.37 -15.98
CA GLU A 128 15.45 -13.38 -15.18
C GLU A 128 15.95 -12.81 -13.84
N ASP A 129 16.39 -11.56 -13.82
CA ASP A 129 16.88 -10.85 -12.64
C ASP A 129 15.79 -10.05 -11.90
N GLY A 130 14.52 -10.19 -12.31
CA GLY A 130 13.39 -9.41 -11.79
C GLY A 130 13.49 -7.91 -12.08
N GLY A 131 14.37 -7.45 -12.97
CA GLY A 131 14.52 -6.03 -13.30
C GLY A 131 14.94 -5.12 -12.14
N LEU A 132 15.51 -5.69 -11.07
CA LEU A 132 15.82 -4.95 -9.83
C LEU A 132 16.83 -3.81 -10.08
N ASN A 133 17.76 -3.99 -11.01
CA ASN A 133 18.80 -3.02 -11.33
C ASN A 133 18.40 -1.99 -12.40
N VAL A 134 17.14 -2.02 -12.89
CA VAL A 134 16.67 -1.09 -13.94
C VAL A 134 16.41 0.31 -13.38
N LYS A 135 15.94 0.39 -12.13
CA LYS A 135 15.56 1.66 -11.47
C LYS A 135 16.35 1.98 -10.22
N PHE A 136 16.87 0.97 -9.54
CA PHE A 136 17.57 1.13 -8.27
C PHE A 136 18.95 0.50 -8.37
N GLN A 137 19.89 1.07 -7.63
CA GLN A 137 21.17 0.41 -7.37
C GLN A 137 20.98 -0.65 -6.30
N LEU A 138 21.80 -1.70 -6.34
CA LEU A 138 21.71 -2.79 -5.37
C LEU A 138 21.89 -2.29 -3.93
N ASP A 139 22.78 -1.32 -3.71
CA ASP A 139 23.01 -0.74 -2.38
C ASP A 139 21.76 -0.02 -1.84
N GLU A 140 20.99 0.67 -2.68
CA GLU A 140 19.74 1.35 -2.27
C GLU A 140 18.67 0.34 -1.84
N LEU A 141 18.59 -0.80 -2.54
CA LEU A 141 17.69 -1.89 -2.19
C LEU A 141 18.12 -2.56 -0.87
N LEU A 142 19.42 -2.79 -0.71
CA LEU A 142 19.99 -3.39 0.49
C LEU A 142 19.88 -2.46 1.70
N ASP A 143 20.02 -1.15 1.53
CA ASP A 143 19.80 -0.17 2.60
C ASP A 143 18.40 -0.33 3.19
N ASN A 144 17.38 -0.47 2.35
CA ASN A 144 16.01 -0.71 2.80
C ASN A 144 15.87 -2.04 3.55
N ILE A 145 16.39 -3.13 2.99
CA ILE A 145 16.36 -4.47 3.61
C ILE A 145 17.08 -4.45 4.96
N MET A 146 18.21 -3.75 5.05
CA MET A 146 19.00 -3.66 6.26
C MET A 146 18.26 -2.95 7.38
N VAL A 147 17.43 -1.94 7.10
CA VAL A 147 16.54 -1.35 8.11
C VAL A 147 15.65 -2.42 8.74
N TYR A 148 15.06 -3.32 7.95
CA TYR A 148 14.24 -4.42 8.49
C TYR A 148 15.06 -5.47 9.22
N TRP A 149 16.19 -5.88 8.65
CA TRP A 149 17.03 -6.95 9.17
C TRP A 149 17.67 -6.59 10.51
N VAL A 150 18.39 -5.47 10.58
CA VAL A 150 19.17 -5.12 11.79
C VAL A 150 18.29 -4.71 12.96
N THR A 151 17.09 -4.20 12.69
CA THR A 151 16.11 -3.86 13.73
C THR A 151 15.20 -5.03 14.08
N ASN A 152 15.30 -6.15 13.36
CA ASN A 152 14.42 -7.32 13.45
C ASN A 152 12.93 -6.92 13.46
N SER A 153 12.56 -5.98 12.59
CA SER A 153 11.25 -5.32 12.64
C SER A 153 10.23 -5.88 11.66
N ILE A 154 10.58 -6.89 10.85
CA ILE A 154 9.66 -7.46 9.86
C ILE A 154 8.36 -7.98 10.47
N THR A 155 8.41 -8.66 11.62
CA THR A 155 7.20 -9.15 12.29
C THR A 155 6.33 -8.01 12.78
N THR A 156 6.94 -6.98 13.39
CA THR A 156 6.21 -5.82 13.91
C THR A 156 5.65 -4.94 12.80
N SER A 157 6.31 -4.84 11.65
CA SER A 157 5.82 -4.07 10.51
C SER A 157 4.57 -4.71 9.90
N VAL A 158 4.59 -6.04 9.72
CA VAL A 158 3.46 -6.74 9.08
C VAL A 158 2.24 -6.88 9.99
N ARG A 159 2.41 -6.85 11.33
CA ARG A 159 1.27 -6.76 12.27
C ARG A 159 0.38 -5.54 12.00
N PHE A 160 0.93 -4.47 11.42
CA PHE A 160 0.16 -3.29 11.03
C PHE A 160 -0.98 -3.63 10.07
N TYR A 161 -0.80 -4.60 9.17
CA TYR A 161 -1.86 -5.08 8.28
C TYR A 161 -2.99 -5.75 9.06
N SER A 162 -2.65 -6.58 10.05
CA SER A 162 -3.66 -7.30 10.84
C SER A 162 -4.53 -6.35 11.65
N GLU A 163 -3.93 -5.33 12.26
CA GLU A 163 -4.67 -4.30 12.98
C GLU A 163 -5.58 -3.50 12.04
N ASN A 164 -5.05 -3.04 10.90
CA ASN A 164 -5.76 -2.10 10.02
C ASN A 164 -6.77 -2.75 9.07
N LEU A 165 -6.64 -4.06 8.79
CA LEU A 165 -7.59 -4.81 7.96
C LEU A 165 -8.60 -5.62 8.80
N SER A 166 -8.59 -5.42 10.12
CA SER A 166 -9.55 -6.01 11.05
C SER A 166 -10.96 -5.42 10.92
N SER A 167 -11.97 -6.18 11.37
CA SER A 167 -13.34 -5.68 11.51
C SER A 167 -13.44 -4.55 12.53
N ARG A 168 -12.63 -4.59 13.58
CA ARG A 168 -12.55 -3.54 14.60
C ARG A 168 -12.13 -2.20 13.97
N GLN A 169 -11.11 -2.21 13.10
CA GLN A 169 -10.68 -0.98 12.45
C GLN A 169 -11.77 -0.39 11.55
N ARG A 170 -12.45 -1.24 10.76
CA ARG A 170 -13.58 -0.81 9.92
C ARG A 170 -14.74 -0.22 10.73
N ALA A 171 -14.95 -0.69 11.97
CA ALA A 171 -16.02 -0.19 12.83
C ALA A 171 -15.84 1.30 13.22
N TYR A 172 -14.61 1.83 13.22
CA TYR A 172 -14.37 3.26 13.48
C TYR A 172 -14.91 4.18 12.37
N GLY A 173 -15.18 3.66 11.17
CA GLY A 173 -15.74 4.44 10.06
C GLY A 173 -14.87 5.64 9.66
N LEU A 174 -13.55 5.53 9.82
CA LEU A 174 -12.61 6.59 9.47
C LEU A 174 -12.65 6.91 7.96
N ASP A 175 -13.00 5.93 7.15
CA ASP A 175 -13.25 5.98 5.71
C ASP A 175 -14.61 6.59 5.32
N LYS A 176 -15.53 6.80 6.27
CA LYS A 176 -16.78 7.52 6.01
C LYS A 176 -16.49 9.01 5.89
N VAL A 177 -16.57 9.55 4.68
CA VAL A 177 -16.56 11.01 4.46
C VAL A 177 -17.83 11.58 5.08
N ALA A 178 -17.69 12.63 5.89
CA ALA A 178 -18.81 13.38 6.45
C ALA A 178 -19.56 14.14 5.35
#